data_AF-A0A538SG95-F1
#
_entry.id   AF-A0A538SG95-F1
#
_cell.length_a   1.000
_cell.length_b   1.000
_cell.length_c   1.000
_cell.angle_alpha   90.00
_cell.angle_beta   90.00
_cell.angle_gamma   90.00
#
_symmetry.space_group_name_H-M   'P 1'
#
loop_
_entity.id
_entity.type
_entity.pdbx_description
1 polymer ?
#
loop_
_entity_poly.entity_id
_entity_poly.type
_entity_poly.pdbx_seq_one_letter_code
_entity_poly.pdbx_strand_id
1 'polypeptide(L)'
;MELRNLDEVRHAAAAAASGSGQALDRLAWTGVFAPAPTREAARAVVLEQARSSGVYPASIHALYVARGRGDVPASFTVPAINIRGLAYDTARALFRARRALDAGAVICEIARSEISYTDQRPAEYAFVVLAAALREGWRGPVFLQGDHFQVNAKKYAGDPDGEVRAVRELTAEAIQAGFYNIDVDTSTLVDLARSGLEAQQAVNGERCAELTAFIREREPRGVTV
;
A
#
# COMPACT_ATOMS: atom_id res chain seq x y z
N MET A 1 7.57 15.76 -19.92
CA MET A 1 7.74 14.65 -18.95
C MET A 1 7.44 13.31 -19.61
N GLU A 2 6.32 13.20 -20.30
CA GLU A 2 5.88 11.97 -20.97
C GLU A 2 6.89 11.37 -21.96
N LEU A 3 7.07 10.06 -21.86
CA LEU A 3 7.70 9.19 -22.84
C LEU A 3 6.61 8.68 -23.79
N ARG A 4 6.80 8.82 -25.11
CA ARG A 4 5.73 8.64 -26.10
C ARG A 4 5.59 7.23 -26.64
N ASN A 5 6.63 6.42 -26.54
CA ASN A 5 6.69 5.09 -27.12
C ASN A 5 7.66 4.19 -26.32
N LEU A 6 7.69 2.90 -26.68
CA LEU A 6 8.49 1.91 -25.98
C LEU A 6 10.00 2.13 -26.10
N ASP A 7 10.49 2.71 -27.19
CA ASP A 7 11.92 2.99 -27.36
C ASP A 7 12.37 4.14 -26.46
N GLU A 8 11.54 5.18 -26.30
CA GLU A 8 11.77 6.22 -25.31
C GLU A 8 11.78 5.66 -23.88
N VAL A 9 10.87 4.73 -23.56
CA VAL A 9 10.87 4.03 -22.26
C VAL A 9 12.17 3.26 -22.05
N ARG A 10 12.67 2.53 -23.05
CA ARG A 10 13.95 1.80 -22.97
C ARG A 10 15.14 2.72 -22.75
N HIS A 11 15.20 3.84 -23.48
CA HIS A 11 16.28 4.83 -23.28
C HIS A 11 16.23 5.46 -21.89
N ALA A 12 15.02 5.82 -21.41
CA ALA A 12 14.85 6.34 -20.05
C ALA A 12 15.22 5.29 -19.00
N ALA A 13 14.88 4.02 -19.22
CA ALA A 13 15.25 2.90 -18.36
C ALA A 13 16.77 2.79 -18.19
N ALA A 14 17.52 2.82 -19.30
CA ALA A 14 18.97 2.73 -19.29
C ALA A 14 19.62 3.95 -18.59
N ALA A 15 19.08 5.15 -18.83
CA ALA A 15 19.53 6.36 -18.16
C ALA A 15 19.25 6.31 -16.64
N ALA A 16 18.06 5.85 -16.23
CA ALA A 16 17.70 5.69 -14.82
C ALA A 16 18.60 4.66 -14.12
N ALA A 17 18.88 3.52 -14.77
CA ALA A 17 19.80 2.51 -14.26
C ALA A 17 21.23 3.05 -14.08
N SER A 18 21.63 4.01 -14.91
CA SER A 18 22.90 4.74 -14.79
C SER A 18 22.88 5.88 -13.75
N GLY A 19 21.81 6.01 -12.98
CA GLY A 19 21.68 7.01 -11.91
C GLY A 19 20.96 8.31 -12.29
N SER A 20 20.35 8.41 -13.48
CA SER A 20 19.61 9.61 -13.88
C SER A 20 18.26 9.71 -13.15
N GLY A 21 18.21 10.54 -12.11
CA GLY A 21 16.97 10.85 -11.39
C GLY A 21 15.88 11.45 -12.29
N GLN A 22 16.26 12.30 -13.25
CA GLN A 22 15.31 12.88 -14.21
C GLN A 22 14.66 11.81 -15.10
N ALA A 23 15.41 10.79 -15.51
CA ALA A 23 14.85 9.69 -16.30
C ALA A 23 13.86 8.87 -15.48
N LEU A 24 14.15 8.63 -14.20
CA LEU A 24 13.23 7.98 -13.27
C LEU A 24 11.97 8.82 -13.02
N ASP A 25 12.10 10.14 -12.87
CA ASP A 25 10.96 11.05 -12.73
C ASP A 25 10.02 10.97 -13.97
N ARG A 26 10.60 10.86 -15.18
CA ARG A 26 9.84 10.67 -16.42
C ARG A 26 9.15 9.30 -16.49
N LEU A 27 9.84 8.24 -16.08
CA LEU A 27 9.26 6.89 -16.00
C LEU A 27 8.11 6.81 -14.99
N ALA A 28 8.27 7.45 -13.82
CA ALA A 28 7.23 7.56 -12.81
C ALA A 28 5.99 8.27 -13.38
N TRP A 29 6.19 9.42 -14.02
CA TRP A 29 5.10 10.14 -14.68
C TRP A 29 4.40 9.28 -15.74
N THR A 30 5.17 8.64 -16.63
CA THR A 30 4.63 7.79 -17.71
C THR A 30 3.89 6.57 -17.16
N GLY A 31 4.38 5.97 -16.07
CA GLY A 31 3.71 4.84 -15.43
C GLY A 31 2.39 5.21 -14.75
N VAL A 32 2.07 6.49 -14.54
CA VAL A 32 0.76 6.94 -14.05
C VAL A 32 -0.12 7.37 -15.23
N PHE A 33 0.35 8.31 -16.03
CA PHE A 33 -0.52 9.09 -16.91
C PHE A 33 -0.55 8.64 -18.37
N ALA A 34 0.43 7.85 -18.83
CA ALA A 34 0.44 7.41 -20.22
C ALA A 34 -0.63 6.33 -20.47
N PRO A 35 -1.09 6.14 -21.71
CA PRO A 35 -1.88 4.98 -22.08
C PRO A 35 -1.03 3.68 -22.11
N ALA A 36 -1.71 2.54 -22.07
CA ALA A 36 -1.10 1.27 -22.47
C ALA A 36 -0.71 1.31 -23.96
N PRO A 37 0.39 0.67 -24.38
CA PRO A 37 1.28 -0.21 -23.59
C PRO A 37 2.41 0.53 -22.85
N THR A 38 2.62 1.82 -23.12
CA THR A 38 3.76 2.60 -22.59
C THR A 38 3.75 2.70 -21.07
N ARG A 39 2.55 2.87 -20.48
CA ARG A 39 2.35 2.87 -19.02
C ARG A 39 2.87 1.59 -18.36
N GLU A 40 2.49 0.44 -18.91
CA GLU A 40 2.81 -0.87 -18.36
C GLU A 40 4.31 -1.15 -18.48
N ALA A 41 4.92 -0.78 -19.60
CA ALA A 41 6.37 -0.88 -19.78
C ALA A 41 7.14 -0.01 -18.77
N ALA A 42 6.69 1.22 -18.53
CA ALA A 42 7.31 2.10 -17.53
C ALA A 42 7.19 1.53 -16.11
N ARG A 43 6.00 1.02 -15.72
CA ARG A 43 5.80 0.35 -14.43
C ARG A 43 6.72 -0.85 -14.28
N ALA A 44 6.75 -1.73 -15.27
CA ALA A 44 7.56 -2.96 -15.23
C ALA A 44 9.05 -2.67 -15.03
N VAL A 45 9.59 -1.70 -15.78
CA VAL A 45 11.00 -1.29 -15.67
C VAL A 45 11.32 -0.75 -14.28
N VAL A 46 10.53 0.19 -13.76
CA VAL A 46 10.81 0.81 -12.47
C VAL A 46 10.70 -0.19 -11.33
N LEU A 47 9.70 -1.08 -11.36
CA LEU A 47 9.54 -2.12 -10.34
C LEU A 47 10.72 -3.11 -10.35
N GLU A 48 11.21 -3.50 -11.53
CA GLU A 48 12.39 -4.37 -11.63
C GLU A 48 13.67 -3.65 -11.17
N GLN A 49 13.83 -2.37 -11.49
CA GLN A 49 14.95 -1.56 -10.99
C GLN A 49 14.87 -1.35 -9.47
N ALA A 50 13.69 -1.13 -8.92
CA ALA A 50 13.48 -1.04 -7.48
C ALA A 50 13.92 -2.34 -6.79
N ARG A 51 13.40 -3.48 -7.28
CA ARG A 51 13.74 -4.81 -6.76
C ARG A 51 15.24 -5.10 -6.82
N SER A 52 15.87 -4.89 -7.97
CA SER A 52 17.32 -5.11 -8.15
C SER A 52 18.20 -4.14 -7.33
N SER A 53 17.68 -2.96 -7.00
CA SER A 53 18.34 -2.00 -6.10
C SER A 53 18.11 -2.30 -4.61
N GLY A 54 17.30 -3.32 -4.28
CA GLY A 54 16.98 -3.73 -2.92
C GLY A 54 15.80 -2.98 -2.31
N VAL A 55 14.94 -2.34 -3.11
CA VAL A 55 13.68 -1.73 -2.69
C VAL A 55 12.54 -2.70 -2.98
N TYR A 56 11.81 -3.12 -1.95
CA TYR A 56 10.75 -4.11 -2.10
C TYR A 56 9.66 -3.94 -1.03
N PRO A 57 8.39 -4.26 -1.34
CA PRO A 57 7.35 -4.36 -0.33
C PRO A 57 7.66 -5.46 0.68
N ALA A 58 7.40 -5.20 1.97
CA ALA A 58 7.61 -6.18 3.05
C ALA A 58 6.49 -6.09 4.09
N SER A 59 6.28 -7.19 4.82
CA SER A 59 5.37 -7.20 5.97
C SER A 59 6.03 -6.62 7.21
N ILE A 60 5.29 -5.80 7.95
CA ILE A 60 5.72 -5.25 9.24
C ILE A 60 5.44 -6.20 10.42
N HIS A 61 4.73 -7.31 10.17
CA HIS A 61 4.26 -8.25 11.19
C HIS A 61 5.33 -8.65 12.21
N ALA A 62 6.54 -9.01 11.75
CA ALA A 62 7.62 -9.47 12.63
C ALA A 62 8.04 -8.40 13.66
N LEU A 63 8.04 -7.11 13.28
CA LEU A 63 8.34 -6.02 14.19
C LEU A 63 7.27 -5.89 15.28
N TYR A 64 5.99 -5.97 14.91
CA TYR A 64 4.89 -5.88 15.88
C TYR A 64 4.81 -7.10 16.80
N VAL A 65 5.07 -8.31 16.29
CA VAL A 65 5.13 -9.50 17.13
C VAL A 65 6.33 -9.44 18.10
N ALA A 66 7.49 -8.97 17.66
CA ALA A 66 8.64 -8.75 18.54
C ALA A 66 8.31 -7.70 19.62
N ARG A 67 7.60 -6.62 19.26
CA ARG A 67 7.11 -5.60 20.20
C ARG A 67 6.18 -6.21 21.25
N GLY A 68 5.22 -7.04 20.84
CA GLY A 68 4.28 -7.70 21.75
C GLY A 68 4.95 -8.69 22.71
N ARG A 69 6.06 -9.29 22.30
CA ARG A 69 6.89 -10.17 23.15
C ARG A 69 7.85 -9.43 24.08
N GLY A 70 8.09 -8.13 23.86
CA GLY A 70 9.08 -7.35 24.59
C GLY A 70 10.52 -7.47 24.04
N ASP A 71 10.70 -8.09 22.87
CA ASP A 71 12.01 -8.27 22.24
C ASP A 71 12.59 -6.96 21.67
N VAL A 72 11.75 -5.92 21.54
CA VAL A 72 12.16 -4.58 21.08
C VAL A 72 11.71 -3.49 22.07
N PRO A 73 12.46 -2.37 22.22
CA PRO A 73 12.21 -1.34 23.27
C PRO A 73 10.97 -0.49 23.01
N ALA A 74 10.07 -0.31 23.98
CA ALA A 74 8.80 0.44 23.85
C ALA A 74 8.95 1.97 23.71
N SER A 75 10.17 2.44 23.45
CA SER A 75 10.54 3.86 23.38
C SER A 75 10.36 4.49 21.99
N PHE A 76 9.73 3.79 21.05
CA PHE A 76 9.48 4.29 19.70
C PHE A 76 8.13 3.82 19.15
N THR A 77 7.59 4.62 18.22
CA THR A 77 6.41 4.30 17.41
C THR A 77 6.80 4.12 15.94
N VAL A 78 5.92 3.50 15.15
CA VAL A 78 6.04 3.45 13.69
C VAL A 78 5.03 4.43 13.12
N PRO A 79 5.45 5.52 12.46
CA PRO A 79 4.51 6.42 11.81
C PRO A 79 3.88 5.72 10.59
N ALA A 80 2.56 5.75 10.51
CA ALA A 80 1.79 5.46 9.31
C ALA A 80 1.31 6.76 8.69
N ILE A 81 1.53 6.92 7.38
CA ILE A 81 1.33 8.19 6.68
C ILE A 81 0.43 7.93 5.48
N ASN A 82 -0.81 8.43 5.55
CA ASN A 82 -1.69 8.46 4.38
C ASN A 82 -1.10 9.36 3.30
N ILE A 83 -0.93 8.82 2.09
CA ILE A 83 -0.42 9.56 0.93
C ILE A 83 -1.47 9.48 -0.18
N ARG A 84 -2.12 10.61 -0.51
CA ARG A 84 -3.20 10.64 -1.53
C ARG A 84 -3.20 11.85 -2.44
N GLY A 85 -2.50 12.91 -2.03
CA GLY A 85 -2.28 14.12 -2.83
C GLY A 85 -0.82 14.21 -3.21
N LEU A 86 -0.53 14.54 -4.47
CA LEU A 86 0.84 14.61 -5.00
C LEU A 86 1.65 13.37 -4.61
N ALA A 87 1.06 12.17 -4.77
CA ALA A 87 1.53 10.96 -4.08
C ALA A 87 3.02 10.67 -4.31
N TYR A 88 3.50 10.88 -5.54
CA TYR A 88 4.92 10.72 -5.87
C TYR A 88 5.82 11.71 -5.13
N ASP A 89 5.48 13.00 -5.17
CA ASP A 89 6.28 14.06 -4.53
C ASP A 89 6.26 13.95 -3.01
N THR A 90 5.11 13.62 -2.43
CA THR A 90 4.93 13.36 -1.01
C THR A 90 5.73 12.14 -0.56
N ALA A 91 5.67 11.03 -1.29
CA ALA A 91 6.47 9.84 -1.00
C ALA A 91 7.97 10.13 -1.11
N ARG A 92 8.41 10.92 -2.11
CA ARG A 92 9.81 11.35 -2.22
C ARG A 92 10.24 12.20 -1.03
N ALA A 93 9.40 13.13 -0.60
CA ALA A 93 9.66 13.94 0.59
C ALA A 93 9.78 13.06 1.85
N LEU A 94 8.91 12.06 2.00
CA LEU A 94 8.97 11.07 3.07
C LEU A 94 10.30 10.33 3.07
N PHE A 95 10.77 9.79 1.94
CA PHE A 95 12.04 9.05 1.90
C PHE A 95 13.26 9.94 2.18
N ARG A 96 13.26 11.20 1.72
CA ARG A 96 14.30 12.17 2.10
C ARG A 96 14.31 12.45 3.59
N ALA A 97 13.13 12.69 4.18
CA ALA A 97 12.99 12.93 5.61
C ALA A 97 13.41 11.71 6.43
N ARG A 98 12.96 10.51 6.03
CA ARG A 98 13.33 9.24 6.66
C ARG A 98 14.84 9.05 6.71
N ARG A 99 15.53 9.31 5.60
CA ARG A 99 16.99 9.24 5.53
C ARG A 99 17.67 10.32 6.38
N ALA A 100 17.19 11.56 6.34
CA ALA A 100 17.77 12.67 7.10
C ALA A 100 17.66 12.48 8.62
N LEU A 101 16.58 11.82 9.07
CA LEU A 101 16.33 11.52 10.47
C LEU A 101 16.91 10.18 10.93
N ASP A 102 17.51 9.40 10.03
CA ASP A 102 17.87 7.99 10.26
C ASP A 102 16.70 7.18 10.87
N ALA A 103 15.49 7.43 10.36
CA ALA A 103 14.28 6.82 10.88
C ALA A 103 14.14 5.38 10.39
N GLY A 104 13.81 4.48 11.33
CA GLY A 104 13.60 3.06 11.11
C GLY A 104 12.36 2.74 10.25
N ALA A 105 11.42 1.95 10.78
CA ALA A 105 10.21 1.60 10.04
C ALA A 105 9.28 2.81 9.88
N VAL A 106 8.69 2.95 8.69
CA VAL A 106 7.64 3.91 8.34
C VAL A 106 6.66 3.19 7.43
N ILE A 107 5.36 3.38 7.65
CA ILE A 107 4.30 2.81 6.82
C ILE A 107 3.78 3.89 5.87
N CYS A 108 3.70 3.56 4.58
CA CYS A 108 2.97 4.35 3.59
C CYS A 108 1.60 3.70 3.40
N GLU A 109 0.52 4.46 3.63
CA GLU A 109 -0.83 3.91 3.55
C GLU A 109 -1.75 4.73 2.65
N ILE A 110 -2.84 4.09 2.23
CA ILE A 110 -3.96 4.71 1.53
C ILE A 110 -5.25 4.01 1.94
N ALA A 111 -6.28 4.79 2.25
CA ALA A 111 -7.54 4.25 2.74
C ALA A 111 -8.49 3.80 1.62
N ARG A 112 -9.44 2.89 1.90
CA ARG A 112 -10.46 2.48 0.91
C ARG A 112 -11.21 3.67 0.30
N SER A 113 -11.55 4.66 1.12
CA SER A 113 -12.19 5.90 0.66
C SER A 113 -11.27 6.71 -0.24
N GLU A 114 -9.99 6.84 0.12
CA GLU A 114 -8.95 7.56 -0.62
C GLU A 114 -8.71 6.93 -1.99
N ILE A 115 -8.60 5.60 -2.07
CA ILE A 115 -8.55 4.85 -3.34
C ILE A 115 -9.74 5.23 -4.23
N SER A 116 -10.95 5.32 -3.65
CA SER A 116 -12.17 5.58 -4.42
C SER A 116 -12.25 7.01 -4.96
N TYR A 117 -11.93 8.04 -4.18
CA TYR A 117 -12.12 9.42 -4.64
C TYR A 117 -10.91 9.97 -5.41
N THR A 118 -9.73 9.35 -5.28
CA THR A 118 -8.54 9.69 -6.07
C THR A 118 -8.43 8.89 -7.37
N ASP A 119 -9.20 7.81 -7.50
CA ASP A 119 -9.05 6.79 -8.54
C ASP A 119 -7.65 6.14 -8.57
N GLN A 120 -6.91 6.20 -7.45
CA GLN A 120 -5.58 5.62 -7.33
C GLN A 120 -5.67 4.18 -6.78
N ARG A 121 -5.69 3.20 -7.68
CA ARG A 121 -5.72 1.77 -7.31
C ARG A 121 -4.42 1.29 -6.65
N PRO A 122 -4.45 0.24 -5.80
CA PRO A 122 -3.28 -0.30 -5.12
C PRO A 122 -2.02 -0.51 -5.97
N ALA A 123 -2.16 -1.07 -7.18
CA ALA A 123 -1.00 -1.31 -8.06
C ALA A 123 -0.30 -0.01 -8.49
N GLU A 124 -1.07 1.06 -8.70
CA GLU A 124 -0.52 2.38 -9.01
C GLU A 124 0.13 3.01 -7.78
N TYR A 125 -0.55 2.94 -6.62
CA TYR A 125 -0.02 3.46 -5.36
C TYR A 125 1.33 2.81 -5.02
N ALA A 126 1.40 1.48 -5.04
CA ALA A 126 2.61 0.73 -4.78
C ALA A 126 3.74 1.13 -5.75
N PHE A 127 3.42 1.20 -7.06
CA PHE A 127 4.36 1.68 -8.07
C PHE A 127 4.91 3.07 -7.74
N VAL A 128 4.04 4.03 -7.41
CA VAL A 128 4.42 5.41 -7.10
C VAL A 128 5.33 5.47 -5.86
N VAL A 129 5.00 4.76 -4.78
CA VAL A 129 5.79 4.75 -3.55
C VAL A 129 7.15 4.07 -3.78
N LEU A 130 7.20 2.96 -4.51
CA LEU A 130 8.46 2.27 -4.84
C LEU A 130 9.34 3.10 -5.79
N ALA A 131 8.74 3.78 -6.77
CA ALA A 131 9.46 4.71 -7.64
C ALA A 131 10.07 5.86 -6.84
N ALA A 132 9.34 6.40 -5.85
CA ALA A 132 9.82 7.45 -4.96
C ALA A 132 10.96 6.96 -4.07
N ALA A 133 10.84 5.74 -3.50
CA ALA A 133 11.89 5.11 -2.72
C ALA A 133 13.19 4.95 -3.53
N LEU A 134 13.07 4.39 -4.74
CA LEU A 134 14.19 4.24 -5.68
C LEU A 134 14.80 5.60 -6.03
N ARG A 135 13.97 6.61 -6.28
CA ARG A 135 14.38 7.96 -6.66
C ARG A 135 15.20 8.68 -5.60
N GLU A 136 14.95 8.40 -4.33
CA GLU A 136 15.66 8.98 -3.19
C GLU A 136 16.78 8.06 -2.66
N GLY A 137 17.06 6.96 -3.37
CA GLY A 137 18.16 6.04 -3.08
C GLY A 137 17.92 5.18 -1.83
N TRP A 138 16.67 4.96 -1.44
CA TRP A 138 16.32 4.03 -0.36
C TRP A 138 16.75 2.61 -0.74
N ARG A 139 17.16 1.81 0.26
CA ARG A 139 17.44 0.38 0.13
C ARG A 139 16.88 -0.33 1.34
N GLY A 140 16.08 -1.36 1.11
CA GLY A 140 15.42 -2.15 2.14
C GLY A 140 13.89 -2.14 2.00
N PRO A 141 13.20 -2.59 3.06
CA PRO A 141 11.76 -2.79 3.02
C PRO A 141 10.98 -1.48 2.89
N VAL A 142 9.88 -1.55 2.15
CA VAL A 142 8.83 -0.54 2.09
C VAL A 142 7.55 -1.18 2.63
N PHE A 143 6.97 -0.60 3.68
CA PHE A 143 5.75 -1.11 4.28
C PHE A 143 4.56 -0.38 3.66
N LEU A 144 3.71 -1.12 2.95
CA LEU A 144 2.50 -0.62 2.32
C LEU A 144 1.28 -1.13 3.07
N GLN A 145 0.38 -0.22 3.43
CA GLN A 145 -0.79 -0.51 4.26
C GLN A 145 -2.10 -0.08 3.58
N GLY A 146 -3.09 -0.99 3.63
CA GLY A 146 -4.46 -0.67 3.29
C GLY A 146 -5.14 -0.12 4.54
N ASP A 147 -5.25 1.20 4.63
CA ASP A 147 -5.83 1.88 5.79
C ASP A 147 -7.37 1.79 5.74
N HIS A 148 -8.02 1.61 6.89
CA HIS A 148 -9.48 1.53 7.00
C HIS A 148 -10.14 0.83 5.79
N PHE A 149 -9.80 -0.44 5.54
CA PHE A 149 -10.50 -1.27 4.56
C PHE A 149 -11.89 -1.59 5.12
N GLN A 150 -12.70 -0.53 5.12
CA GLN A 150 -13.86 -0.38 5.97
C GLN A 150 -15.09 -0.93 5.28
N VAL A 151 -15.94 -1.66 5.99
CA VAL A 151 -17.30 -1.97 5.52
C VAL A 151 -18.19 -0.75 5.73
N ASN A 152 -18.89 -0.30 4.69
CA ASN A 152 -19.79 0.85 4.78
C ASN A 152 -21.18 0.39 5.28
N ALA A 153 -21.61 0.87 6.45
CA ALA A 153 -22.89 0.49 7.06
C ALA A 153 -24.11 0.69 6.13
N LYS A 154 -24.16 1.77 5.36
CA LYS A 154 -25.29 2.05 4.46
C LYS A 154 -25.34 1.05 3.29
N LYS A 155 -24.19 0.75 2.68
CA LYS A 155 -24.09 -0.26 1.62
C LYS A 155 -24.40 -1.65 2.16
N TYR A 156 -23.83 -1.98 3.32
CA TYR A 156 -24.05 -3.24 4.01
C TYR A 156 -25.53 -3.46 4.36
N ALA A 157 -26.25 -2.43 4.83
CA ALA A 157 -27.68 -2.56 5.12
C ALA A 157 -28.54 -2.86 3.87
N GLY A 158 -28.09 -2.46 2.68
CA GLY A 158 -28.77 -2.76 1.41
C GLY A 158 -28.36 -4.09 0.79
N ASP A 159 -27.08 -4.42 0.83
CA ASP A 159 -26.51 -5.67 0.30
C ASP A 159 -25.27 -6.07 1.14
N PRO A 160 -25.47 -6.86 2.21
CA PRO A 160 -24.38 -7.29 3.10
C PRO A 160 -23.27 -8.06 2.36
N ASP A 161 -23.67 -9.01 1.52
CA ASP A 161 -22.74 -9.91 0.85
C ASP A 161 -21.99 -9.19 -0.27
N GLY A 162 -22.66 -8.29 -1.00
CA GLY A 162 -22.02 -7.45 -2.01
C GLY A 162 -20.99 -6.50 -1.41
N GLU A 163 -21.29 -5.87 -0.27
CA GLU A 163 -20.35 -4.95 0.38
C GLU A 163 -19.13 -5.68 0.95
N VAL A 164 -19.31 -6.83 1.62
CA VAL A 164 -18.19 -7.66 2.10
C VAL A 164 -17.35 -8.18 0.93
N ARG A 165 -17.98 -8.58 -0.17
CA ARG A 165 -17.28 -8.98 -1.40
C ARG A 165 -16.43 -7.85 -1.96
N ALA A 166 -16.93 -6.62 -1.98
CA ALA A 166 -16.17 -5.46 -2.46
C ALA A 166 -14.92 -5.19 -1.59
N VAL A 167 -15.00 -5.37 -0.27
CA VAL A 167 -13.82 -5.27 0.61
C VAL A 167 -12.83 -6.40 0.33
N ARG A 168 -13.31 -7.64 0.15
CA ARG A 168 -12.48 -8.80 -0.22
C ARG A 168 -11.74 -8.62 -1.53
N GLU A 169 -12.43 -8.14 -2.56
CA GLU A 169 -11.85 -7.89 -3.88
C GLU A 169 -10.75 -6.82 -3.81
N LEU A 170 -11.01 -5.70 -3.12
CA LEU A 170 -10.01 -4.67 -2.89
C LEU A 170 -8.81 -5.18 -2.08
N THR A 171 -9.07 -6.01 -1.06
CA THR A 171 -8.03 -6.65 -0.25
C THR A 171 -7.14 -7.55 -1.08
N ALA A 172 -7.73 -8.39 -1.94
CA ALA A 172 -6.98 -9.27 -2.82
C ALA A 172 -6.11 -8.48 -3.82
N GLU A 173 -6.65 -7.40 -4.39
CA GLU A 173 -5.90 -6.49 -5.26
C GLU A 173 -4.73 -5.81 -4.52
N ALA A 174 -4.96 -5.35 -3.29
CA ALA A 174 -3.93 -4.73 -2.47
C ALA A 174 -2.78 -5.71 -2.15
N ILE A 175 -3.12 -6.94 -1.73
CA ILE A 175 -2.12 -7.98 -1.46
C ILE A 175 -1.29 -8.28 -2.72
N GLN A 176 -1.94 -8.40 -3.88
CA GLN A 176 -1.24 -8.59 -5.16
C GLN A 176 -0.31 -7.43 -5.51
N ALA A 177 -0.65 -6.20 -5.10
CA ALA A 177 0.17 -5.00 -5.29
C ALA A 177 1.30 -4.85 -4.26
N GLY A 178 1.38 -5.72 -3.25
CA GLY A 178 2.42 -5.69 -2.21
C GLY A 178 2.01 -5.04 -0.89
N PHE A 179 0.71 -4.84 -0.66
CA PHE A 179 0.19 -4.37 0.62
C PHE A 179 0.16 -5.56 1.59
N TYR A 180 1.13 -5.60 2.49
CA TYR A 180 1.32 -6.68 3.45
C TYR A 180 0.99 -6.27 4.89
N ASN A 181 0.20 -5.21 5.03
CA ASN A 181 -0.53 -4.87 6.24
C ASN A 181 -1.91 -4.34 5.81
N ILE A 182 -3.00 -4.88 6.36
CA ILE A 182 -4.38 -4.50 5.99
C ILE A 182 -5.17 -4.22 7.26
N ASP A 183 -5.64 -2.99 7.41
CA ASP A 183 -6.45 -2.57 8.53
C ASP A 183 -7.92 -2.81 8.20
N VAL A 184 -8.45 -3.96 8.64
CA VAL A 184 -9.86 -4.32 8.49
C VAL A 184 -10.72 -3.50 9.44
N ASP A 185 -11.70 -2.77 8.90
CA ASP A 185 -12.59 -1.92 9.69
C ASP A 185 -14.07 -2.27 9.48
N THR A 186 -14.60 -3.12 10.34
CA THR A 186 -16.03 -3.47 10.39
C THR A 186 -16.77 -2.72 11.49
N SER A 187 -16.15 -1.70 12.10
CA SER A 187 -16.68 -1.00 13.27
C SER A 187 -17.97 -0.24 12.99
N THR A 188 -18.24 0.11 11.73
CA THR A 188 -19.50 0.76 11.33
C THR A 188 -20.72 -0.16 11.51
N LEU A 189 -20.50 -1.47 11.67
CA LEU A 189 -21.54 -2.47 11.88
C LEU A 189 -21.93 -2.64 13.36
N VAL A 190 -21.28 -1.92 14.28
CA VAL A 190 -21.62 -1.94 15.71
C VAL A 190 -23.01 -1.34 15.92
N ASP A 191 -23.90 -2.11 16.54
CA ASP A 191 -25.29 -1.71 16.80
C ASP A 191 -25.49 -1.44 18.30
N LEU A 192 -25.35 -0.17 18.70
CA LEU A 192 -25.48 0.26 20.10
C LEU A 192 -26.90 0.11 20.68
N ALA A 193 -27.92 -0.18 19.84
CA ALA A 193 -29.27 -0.44 20.32
C ALA A 193 -29.41 -1.84 20.94
N ARG A 194 -28.43 -2.73 20.76
CA ARG A 194 -28.39 -4.07 21.36
C ARG A 194 -27.98 -4.01 22.83
N SER A 195 -28.46 -4.98 23.61
CA SER A 195 -28.17 -5.09 25.04
C SER A 195 -26.82 -5.76 25.30
N GLY A 196 -25.93 -5.05 25.99
CA GLY A 196 -24.62 -5.58 26.38
C GLY A 196 -23.58 -5.55 25.26
N LEU A 197 -22.30 -5.56 25.65
CA LEU A 197 -21.18 -5.35 24.73
C LEU A 197 -21.07 -6.44 23.66
N GLU A 198 -21.26 -7.72 24.02
CA GLU A 198 -21.15 -8.81 23.02
C GLU A 198 -22.20 -8.68 21.92
N ALA A 199 -23.46 -8.37 22.28
CA ALA A 199 -24.54 -8.23 21.30
C ALA A 199 -24.35 -7.01 20.38
N GLN A 200 -23.78 -5.92 20.89
CA GLN A 200 -23.45 -4.72 20.10
C GLN A 200 -22.32 -5.01 19.10
N GLN A 201 -21.35 -5.85 19.47
CA GLN A 201 -20.14 -6.13 18.69
C GLN A 201 -20.24 -7.37 17.80
N ALA A 202 -21.27 -8.20 17.95
CA ALA A 202 -21.35 -9.52 17.31
C ALA A 202 -21.07 -9.47 15.79
N VAL A 203 -21.75 -8.58 15.05
CA VAL A 203 -21.58 -8.45 13.59
C VAL A 203 -20.21 -7.88 13.22
N ASN A 204 -19.71 -6.91 13.99
CA ASN A 204 -18.36 -6.36 13.81
C ASN A 204 -17.31 -7.47 13.95
N GLY A 205 -17.35 -8.24 15.03
CA GLY A 205 -16.40 -9.34 15.28
C GLY A 205 -16.48 -10.44 14.23
N GLU A 206 -17.71 -10.86 13.85
CA GLU A 206 -17.93 -11.91 12.85
C GLU A 206 -17.36 -11.51 11.48
N ARG A 207 -17.71 -10.31 10.98
CA ARG A 207 -17.22 -9.85 9.68
C ARG A 207 -15.72 -9.55 9.69
N CYS A 208 -15.18 -9.04 10.80
CA CYS A 208 -13.73 -8.87 10.96
C CYS A 208 -13.00 -10.21 10.88
N ALA A 209 -13.49 -11.24 11.58
CA ALA A 209 -12.92 -12.58 11.57
C ALA A 209 -12.99 -13.21 10.16
N GLU A 210 -14.11 -13.07 9.48
CA GLU A 210 -14.30 -13.53 8.10
C GLU A 210 -13.31 -12.88 7.11
N LEU A 211 -13.12 -11.56 7.19
CA LEU A 211 -12.17 -10.83 6.35
C LEU A 211 -10.72 -11.18 6.70
N THR A 212 -10.42 -11.37 7.99
CA THR A 212 -9.10 -11.80 8.46
C THR A 212 -8.75 -13.19 7.92
N ALA A 213 -9.69 -14.15 7.96
CA ALA A 213 -9.49 -15.47 7.38
C ALA A 213 -9.24 -15.39 5.86
N PHE A 214 -10.01 -14.57 5.16
CA PHE A 214 -9.82 -14.33 3.72
C PHE A 214 -8.42 -13.78 3.39
N ILE A 215 -7.90 -12.85 4.21
CA ILE A 215 -6.53 -12.31 4.07
C ILE A 215 -5.49 -13.41 4.24
N ARG A 216 -5.62 -14.23 5.30
CA ARG A 216 -4.70 -15.34 5.61
C ARG A 216 -4.61 -16.37 4.49
N GLU A 217 -5.72 -16.67 3.83
CA GLU A 217 -5.75 -17.58 2.67
C GLU A 217 -4.98 -17.05 1.45
N ARG A 218 -4.71 -15.74 1.39
CA ARG A 218 -4.14 -15.04 0.23
C ARG A 218 -2.75 -14.47 0.49
N GLU A 219 -2.19 -14.71 1.68
CA GLU A 219 -0.86 -14.24 1.99
C GLU A 219 0.18 -14.88 1.05
N PRO A 220 1.12 -14.09 0.48
CA PRO A 220 2.16 -14.66 -0.37
C PRO A 220 3.04 -15.62 0.41
N ARG A 221 3.60 -16.63 -0.27
CA ARG A 221 4.50 -17.60 0.36
C ARG A 221 5.66 -16.89 1.07
N GLY A 222 5.78 -17.14 2.38
CA GLY A 222 6.85 -16.57 3.21
C GLY A 222 6.60 -15.12 3.67
N VAL A 223 5.40 -14.59 3.44
CA VAL A 223 4.97 -13.27 3.92
C VAL A 223 3.69 -13.45 4.75
N THR A 224 3.70 -12.94 5.98
CA THR A 224 2.50 -12.88 6.82
C THR A 224 1.85 -11.52 6.60
N VAL A 225 0.62 -11.48 6.11
CA VAL A 225 -0.14 -10.22 5.89
C VAL A 225 -0.92 -9.81 7.12
#